data_AF-A0A061EI40-F1
#
_entry.id   AF-A0A061EI40-F1
#
_cell.length_a   1.000
_cell.length_b   1.000
_cell.length_c   1.000
_cell.angle_alpha   90.00
_cell.angle_beta   90.00
_cell.angle_gamma   90.00
#
_symmetry.space_group_name_H-M   'P 1'
#
loop_
_entity.id
_entity.type
_entity.pdbx_description
1 polymer ?
#
loop_
_entity_poly.entity_id
_entity_poly.type
_entity_poly.pdbx_seq_one_letter_code
_entity_poly.pdbx_strand_id
1 'polypeptide(L)'
;MKVFNAGNLSYMNATTGFQNKEFSWSDYYRYSVELTNKRVELQYESVQDSFTAIDLSNNKFNGEIHEDIGNLKALNMLNLSNNNLTGHIPSSMASLTHLESLDLSRNKLSGEIPRQLVQLTFLSFFDVSHNRLKGPIPSGRQFSTFDTNSFLGNLGLCGSPLPKKCGIPEKSSGQDPLNSEEDKGIGSLFSFDWKVVLVGFAAGLIIGMPLGCNFINRKHGRFLMVLGNKQLRRREKTRRHKFCF
;
A
#
# COMPACT_ATOMS: atom_id res chain seq x y z
N MET A 1 -2.23 21.83 -24.77
CA MET A 1 -3.25 21.26 -23.86
C MET A 1 -4.62 21.50 -24.49
N LYS A 2 -5.23 20.47 -25.07
CA LYS A 2 -6.60 20.55 -25.59
C LYS A 2 -7.48 19.77 -24.62
N VAL A 3 -8.61 20.36 -24.21
CA VAL A 3 -9.57 19.74 -23.29
C VAL A 3 -10.80 19.38 -24.11
N PHE A 4 -11.18 18.09 -24.12
CA PHE A 4 -12.40 17.59 -24.77
C PHE A 4 -13.36 17.00 -23.72
N ASN A 5 -14.65 16.99 -24.05
CA ASN A 5 -15.76 16.67 -23.15
C ASN A 5 -16.20 15.20 -23.30
N ALA A 6 -16.24 14.46 -22.18
CA ALA A 6 -16.38 13.00 -22.17
C ALA A 6 -17.79 12.52 -21.76
N GLY A 7 -18.53 11.97 -22.73
CA GLY A 7 -19.90 11.48 -22.57
C GLY A 7 -20.09 9.96 -22.49
N ASN A 8 -19.04 9.12 -22.56
CA ASN A 8 -19.22 7.67 -22.45
C ASN A 8 -17.94 7.00 -21.92
N LEU A 9 -18.03 6.35 -20.76
CA LEU A 9 -16.89 5.80 -20.01
C LEU A 9 -16.63 4.33 -20.33
N SER A 10 -15.46 4.03 -20.87
CA SER A 10 -14.81 2.71 -20.83
C SER A 10 -13.51 2.85 -20.04
N TYR A 11 -13.40 2.12 -18.93
CA TYR A 11 -12.25 2.18 -18.04
C TYR A 11 -11.06 1.47 -18.70
N MET A 12 -10.00 2.23 -18.99
CA MET A 12 -8.77 1.82 -19.70
C MET A 12 -9.01 1.08 -21.03
N ASN A 13 -9.07 1.85 -22.13
CA ASN A 13 -8.80 1.33 -23.46
C ASN A 13 -7.51 1.99 -23.97
N ALA A 14 -6.45 1.22 -24.13
CA ALA A 14 -5.20 1.68 -24.72
C ALA A 14 -5.19 1.31 -26.21
N THR A 15 -5.70 2.18 -27.07
CA THR A 15 -5.61 2.01 -28.53
C THR A 15 -4.23 2.45 -29.02
N THR A 16 -3.35 1.49 -29.34
CA THR A 16 -2.08 1.75 -30.00
C THR A 16 -2.28 1.78 -31.52
N GLY A 17 -2.22 2.96 -32.12
CA GLY A 17 -2.32 3.14 -33.56
C GLY A 17 -0.95 3.34 -34.21
N PHE A 18 -0.55 2.45 -35.13
CA PHE A 18 0.67 2.60 -35.92
C PHE A 18 0.36 3.36 -37.22
N GLN A 19 0.94 4.54 -37.41
CA GLN A 19 1.06 5.15 -38.74
C GLN A 19 2.52 5.14 -39.17
N ASN A 20 2.89 4.17 -40.00
CA ASN A 20 4.16 4.21 -40.72
C ASN A 20 4.02 5.22 -41.87
N LYS A 21 4.69 6.36 -41.75
CA LYS A 21 5.06 7.19 -42.91
C LYS A 21 6.55 7.02 -43.18
N GLU A 22 6.85 6.97 -44.47
CA GLU A 22 8.07 6.45 -45.09
C GLU A 22 9.41 7.00 -44.55
N PHE A 23 10.42 6.13 -44.69
CA PHE A 23 11.81 6.21 -44.27
C PHE A 23 12.47 7.61 -44.31
N SER A 24 13.07 8.01 -43.18
CA SER A 24 14.18 8.94 -43.08
C SER A 24 14.93 8.66 -41.77
N TRP A 25 16.27 8.62 -41.81
CA TRP A 25 17.15 8.24 -40.71
C TRP A 25 17.03 9.20 -39.51
N SER A 26 16.06 8.95 -38.63
CA SER A 26 16.05 9.29 -37.19
C SER A 26 14.67 8.90 -36.63
N ASP A 27 14.46 7.60 -36.41
CA ASP A 27 13.20 7.09 -35.82
C ASP A 27 13.13 7.46 -34.34
N TYR A 28 12.85 8.73 -34.06
CA TYR A 28 12.30 9.15 -32.77
C TYR A 28 10.87 8.65 -32.72
N TYR A 29 10.68 7.44 -32.21
CA TYR A 29 9.36 6.88 -31.94
C TYR A 29 8.57 7.88 -31.08
N ARG A 30 7.60 8.54 -31.71
CA ARG A 30 6.80 9.58 -31.08
C ARG A 30 5.64 8.90 -30.38
N TYR A 31 5.90 8.39 -29.18
CA TYR A 31 4.85 7.82 -28.35
C TYR A 31 3.93 8.94 -27.87
N SER A 32 2.63 8.70 -27.96
CA SER A 32 1.63 9.51 -27.30
C SER A 32 0.87 8.66 -26.30
N VAL A 33 0.77 9.12 -25.07
CA VAL A 33 -0.01 8.46 -24.02
C VAL A 33 -1.20 9.34 -23.70
N GLU A 34 -2.37 8.72 -23.67
CA GLU A 34 -3.60 9.34 -23.20
C GLU A 34 -3.88 8.82 -21.79
N LEU A 35 -3.79 9.71 -20.81
CA LEU A 35 -4.09 9.42 -19.42
C LEU A 35 -5.39 10.10 -19.03
N THR A 36 -6.39 9.33 -18.63
CA THR A 36 -7.65 9.87 -18.13
C THR A 36 -7.64 9.87 -16.61
N ASN A 37 -7.60 11.06 -16.00
CA ASN A 37 -7.75 11.23 -14.55
C ASN A 37 -8.96 12.12 -14.26
N LYS A 38 -9.95 11.61 -13.52
CA LYS A 38 -11.16 12.37 -13.10
C LYS A 38 -11.87 13.09 -14.25
N ARG A 39 -12.02 12.43 -15.41
CA ARG A 39 -12.60 12.99 -16.66
C ARG A 39 -11.79 14.09 -17.32
N VAL A 40 -10.52 14.24 -16.96
CA VAL A 40 -9.55 15.01 -17.71
C VAL A 40 -8.71 14.03 -18.49
N GLU A 41 -8.88 14.03 -19.81
CA GLU A 41 -7.99 13.34 -20.75
C GLU A 41 -6.75 14.21 -20.95
N LEU A 42 -5.61 13.68 -20.53
CA LEU A 42 -4.31 14.29 -20.71
C LEU A 42 -3.61 13.55 -21.84
N GLN A 43 -3.46 14.23 -22.97
CA GLN A 43 -2.71 13.72 -24.11
C GLN A 43 -1.28 14.23 -24.04
N TYR A 44 -0.33 13.30 -23.91
CA TYR A 44 1.10 13.59 -23.90
C TYR A 44 1.64 13.36 -25.32
N GLU A 45 1.75 14.41 -26.14
CA GLU A 45 2.08 14.30 -27.59
C GLU A 45 3.58 14.15 -27.92
N SER A 46 4.44 14.05 -26.92
CA SER A 46 5.88 13.87 -27.11
C SER A 46 6.52 13.35 -25.83
N VAL A 47 6.28 12.08 -25.51
CA VAL A 47 7.06 11.41 -24.46
C VAL A 47 8.39 10.99 -25.11
N GLN A 48 9.35 11.92 -25.20
CA GLN A 48 10.75 11.55 -25.48
C GLN A 48 11.34 10.75 -24.32
N ASP A 49 10.78 10.94 -23.14
CA ASP A 49 11.13 10.22 -21.93
C ASP A 49 10.37 8.90 -21.88
N SER A 50 11.11 7.80 -22.02
CA SER A 50 10.56 6.49 -21.68
C SER A 50 10.10 6.51 -20.22
N PHE A 51 8.86 6.09 -19.92
CA PHE A 51 8.40 6.02 -18.52
C PHE A 51 9.31 5.08 -17.73
N THR A 52 10.10 5.65 -16.82
CA THR A 52 10.99 4.91 -15.92
C THR A 52 10.33 4.61 -14.58
N ALA A 53 9.32 5.38 -14.19
CA ALA A 53 8.59 5.17 -12.96
C ALA A 53 7.09 5.39 -13.16
N ILE A 54 6.29 4.43 -12.70
CA ILE A 54 4.83 4.50 -12.65
C ILE A 54 4.40 4.26 -11.20
N ASP A 55 3.78 5.26 -10.60
CA ASP A 55 3.12 5.15 -9.30
C ASP A 55 1.62 5.43 -9.47
N LEU A 56 0.83 4.38 -9.29
CA LEU A 56 -0.63 4.39 -9.32
C LEU A 56 -1.21 3.92 -7.98
N SER A 57 -0.39 3.94 -6.92
CA SER A 57 -0.78 3.46 -5.60
C SER A 57 -1.90 4.29 -4.99
N ASN A 58 -2.60 3.72 -3.99
CA ASN A 58 -3.62 4.42 -3.19
C ASN A 58 -4.81 4.92 -4.01
N ASN A 59 -5.26 4.12 -4.97
CA ASN A 59 -6.41 4.40 -5.80
C ASN A 59 -7.51 3.34 -5.60
N LYS A 60 -8.50 3.35 -6.49
CA LYS A 60 -9.59 2.37 -6.51
C LYS A 60 -9.59 1.56 -7.81
N PHE A 61 -8.44 1.41 -8.46
CA PHE A 61 -8.34 0.64 -9.70
C PHE A 61 -8.76 -0.81 -9.45
N ASN A 62 -9.55 -1.34 -10.37
CA ASN A 62 -10.09 -2.70 -10.32
C ASN A 62 -9.80 -3.40 -11.66
N GLY A 63 -10.19 -4.68 -11.76
CA GLY A 63 -9.85 -5.49 -12.92
C GLY A 63 -8.45 -6.09 -12.80
N GLU A 64 -7.98 -6.67 -13.89
CA GLU A 64 -6.71 -7.40 -13.93
C GLU A 64 -5.57 -6.52 -14.44
N ILE A 65 -4.34 -6.88 -14.10
CA ILE A 65 -3.16 -6.29 -14.72
C ILE A 65 -2.98 -6.97 -16.06
N HIS A 66 -3.01 -6.21 -17.17
CA HIS A 66 -2.89 -6.78 -18.51
C HIS A 66 -1.44 -7.20 -18.82
N GLU A 67 -1.26 -8.23 -19.66
CA GLU A 67 0.07 -8.71 -20.07
C GLU A 67 0.89 -7.63 -20.81
N ASP A 68 0.24 -6.61 -21.39
CA ASP A 68 0.94 -5.51 -22.07
C ASP A 68 1.80 -4.65 -21.14
N ILE A 69 1.65 -4.78 -19.81
CA ILE A 69 2.55 -4.13 -18.85
C ILE A 69 4.01 -4.48 -19.13
N GLY A 70 4.28 -5.69 -19.65
CA GLY A 70 5.61 -6.16 -20.03
C GLY A 70 6.25 -5.41 -21.21
N ASN A 71 5.51 -4.56 -21.92
CA ASN A 71 6.02 -3.75 -23.04
C ASN A 71 6.75 -2.49 -22.57
N LEU A 72 6.65 -2.12 -21.29
CA LEU A 72 7.27 -0.94 -20.71
C LEU A 72 8.76 -1.16 -20.39
N LYS A 73 9.58 -1.45 -21.41
CA LYS A 73 10.97 -1.94 -21.25
C LYS A 73 11.94 -1.03 -20.49
N ALA A 74 11.62 0.25 -20.40
CA ALA A 74 12.42 1.24 -19.70
C ALA A 74 12.00 1.44 -18.23
N LEU A 75 11.04 0.67 -17.73
CA LEU A 75 10.48 0.86 -16.40
C LEU A 75 11.45 0.34 -15.34
N ASN A 76 11.83 1.21 -14.41
CA ASN A 76 12.64 0.94 -13.22
C ASN A 76 11.74 0.79 -11.97
N MET A 77 10.60 1.49 -11.91
CA MET A 77 9.70 1.44 -10.76
C MET A 77 8.25 1.26 -11.18
N LEU A 78 7.58 0.26 -10.59
CA LEU A 78 6.14 0.05 -10.72
C LEU A 78 5.50 -0.09 -9.34
N ASN A 79 4.68 0.88 -8.98
CA ASN A 79 3.90 0.85 -7.75
C ASN A 79 2.39 0.84 -8.08
N LEU A 80 1.73 -0.29 -7.82
CA LEU A 80 0.29 -0.49 -7.98
C LEU A 80 -0.41 -0.76 -6.64
N SER A 81 0.26 -0.49 -5.51
CA SER A 81 -0.21 -0.92 -4.20
C SER A 81 -1.46 -0.18 -3.73
N ASN A 82 -2.17 -0.79 -2.78
CA ASN A 82 -3.37 -0.23 -2.17
C ASN A 82 -4.44 0.15 -3.22
N ASN A 83 -4.83 -0.84 -4.01
CA ASN A 83 -5.88 -0.78 -5.02
C ASN A 83 -6.85 -1.96 -4.87
N ASN A 84 -7.77 -2.14 -5.81
CA ASN A 84 -8.73 -3.25 -5.88
C ASN A 84 -8.42 -4.22 -7.04
N LEU A 85 -7.15 -4.33 -7.47
CA LEU A 85 -6.76 -5.17 -8.61
C LEU A 85 -6.97 -6.66 -8.29
N THR A 86 -7.44 -7.41 -9.27
CA THR A 86 -7.78 -8.84 -9.21
C THR A 86 -7.01 -9.64 -10.27
N GLY A 87 -7.28 -10.94 -10.40
CA GLY A 87 -6.62 -11.77 -11.40
C GLY A 87 -5.25 -12.25 -10.96
N HIS A 88 -4.40 -12.58 -11.92
CA HIS A 88 -3.05 -13.10 -11.71
C HIS A 88 -2.00 -11.99 -11.86
N ILE A 89 -0.80 -12.22 -11.31
CA ILE A 89 0.36 -11.41 -11.68
C ILE A 89 0.81 -11.87 -13.09
N PRO A 90 0.84 -10.97 -14.09
CA PRO A 90 1.22 -11.34 -15.46
C PRO A 90 2.65 -11.85 -15.54
N SER A 91 2.87 -12.93 -16.27
CA SER A 91 4.22 -13.47 -16.46
C SER A 91 5.07 -12.55 -17.34
N SER A 92 4.46 -11.72 -18.20
CA SER A 92 5.14 -10.71 -19.00
C SER A 92 5.87 -9.65 -18.17
N MET A 93 5.57 -9.48 -16.88
CA MET A 93 6.34 -8.58 -16.00
C MET A 93 7.81 -8.99 -15.89
N ALA A 94 8.14 -10.27 -16.10
CA ALA A 94 9.54 -10.74 -16.17
C ALA A 94 10.34 -10.11 -17.32
N SER A 95 9.63 -9.51 -18.28
CA SER A 95 10.17 -8.86 -19.46
C SER A 95 10.61 -7.40 -19.20
N LEU A 96 10.38 -6.89 -17.99
CA LEU A 96 10.77 -5.56 -17.50
C LEU A 96 12.19 -5.60 -16.91
N THR A 97 13.19 -5.89 -17.75
CA THR A 97 14.53 -6.26 -17.27
C THR A 97 15.27 -5.18 -16.48
N HIS A 98 14.86 -3.91 -16.58
CA HIS A 98 15.43 -2.78 -15.81
C HIS A 98 14.70 -2.50 -14.50
N LEU A 99 13.67 -3.29 -14.15
CA LEU A 99 12.84 -3.03 -12.98
C LEU A 99 13.64 -3.22 -11.69
N GLU A 100 13.68 -2.17 -10.88
CA GLU A 100 14.36 -2.10 -9.60
C GLU A 100 13.38 -2.20 -8.42
N SER A 101 12.14 -1.75 -8.61
CA SER A 101 11.11 -1.73 -7.57
C SER A 101 9.74 -2.14 -8.12
N LEU A 102 9.13 -3.13 -7.47
CA LEU A 102 7.80 -3.65 -7.79
C LEU A 102 6.95 -3.76 -6.51
N ASP A 103 5.95 -2.90 -6.37
CA ASP A 103 4.98 -2.94 -5.28
C ASP A 103 3.58 -3.28 -5.81
N LEU A 104 3.11 -4.47 -5.47
CA LEU A 104 1.76 -4.97 -5.79
C LEU A 104 0.94 -5.21 -4.51
N SER A 105 1.44 -4.75 -3.36
CA SER A 105 0.84 -5.03 -2.05
C SER A 105 -0.56 -4.44 -1.91
N ARG A 106 -1.35 -5.00 -0.98
CA ARG A 106 -2.71 -4.50 -0.64
C ARG A 106 -3.62 -4.43 -1.86
N ASN A 107 -3.73 -5.53 -2.57
CA ASN A 107 -4.66 -5.73 -3.69
C ASN A 107 -5.48 -7.02 -3.44
N LYS A 108 -6.16 -7.52 -4.48
CA LYS A 108 -6.91 -8.79 -4.46
C LYS A 108 -6.34 -9.77 -5.49
N LEU A 109 -5.04 -9.66 -5.80
CA LEU A 109 -4.35 -10.54 -6.74
C LEU A 109 -4.36 -11.97 -6.22
N SER A 110 -4.41 -12.93 -7.12
CA SER A 110 -4.62 -14.35 -6.83
C SER A 110 -3.75 -15.23 -7.72
N GLY A 111 -3.75 -16.53 -7.45
CA GLY A 111 -2.88 -17.48 -8.15
C GLY A 111 -1.44 -17.46 -7.62
N GLU A 112 -0.50 -17.92 -8.44
CA GLU A 112 0.91 -18.05 -8.06
C GLU A 112 1.71 -16.80 -8.41
N ILE A 113 2.81 -16.58 -7.70
CA ILE A 113 3.82 -15.61 -8.13
C ILE A 113 4.57 -16.23 -9.33
N PRO A 114 4.59 -15.60 -10.52
CA PRO A 114 5.25 -16.17 -11.68
C PRO A 114 6.74 -16.39 -11.42
N ARG A 115 7.18 -17.64 -11.53
CA ARG A 115 8.59 -18.04 -11.42
C ARG A 115 9.52 -17.30 -12.40
N GLN A 116 8.97 -16.79 -13.49
CA GLN A 116 9.67 -15.96 -14.48
C GLN A 116 10.21 -14.66 -13.86
N LEU A 117 9.61 -14.13 -12.79
CA LEU A 117 10.07 -12.89 -12.13
C LEU A 117 11.49 -13.01 -11.57
N VAL A 118 12.00 -14.24 -11.34
CA VAL A 118 13.41 -14.48 -11.00
C VAL A 118 14.36 -13.93 -12.09
N GLN A 119 13.88 -13.69 -13.31
CA GLN A 119 14.65 -13.06 -14.39
C GLN A 119 15.01 -11.59 -14.14
N LEU A 120 14.32 -10.90 -13.23
CA LEU A 120 14.51 -9.49 -12.94
C LEU A 120 15.72 -9.23 -12.04
N THR A 121 16.93 -9.24 -12.61
CA THR A 121 18.19 -9.19 -11.85
C THR A 121 18.46 -7.87 -11.13
N PHE A 122 17.82 -6.77 -11.54
CA PHE A 122 17.94 -5.47 -10.87
C PHE A 122 16.90 -5.25 -9.77
N LEU A 123 15.93 -6.17 -9.62
CA LEU A 123 14.82 -6.00 -8.68
C LEU A 123 15.34 -6.04 -7.23
N SER A 124 15.34 -4.88 -6.60
CA SER A 124 15.84 -4.65 -5.24
C SER A 124 14.73 -4.50 -4.20
N PHE A 125 13.56 -4.04 -4.64
CA PHE A 125 12.35 -3.96 -3.83
C PHE A 125 11.23 -4.76 -4.47
N PHE A 126 10.62 -5.64 -3.68
CA PHE A 126 9.48 -6.44 -4.07
C PHE A 126 8.51 -6.56 -2.90
N ASP A 127 7.25 -6.19 -3.11
CA ASP A 127 6.19 -6.38 -2.11
C ASP A 127 4.91 -6.87 -2.80
N VAL A 128 4.42 -8.03 -2.35
CA VAL A 128 3.16 -8.64 -2.77
C VAL A 128 2.25 -8.93 -1.56
N SER A 129 2.56 -8.34 -0.42
CA SER A 129 1.86 -8.55 0.84
C SER A 129 0.38 -8.16 0.74
N HIS A 130 -0.45 -8.77 1.57
CA HIS A 130 -1.88 -8.50 1.64
C HIS A 130 -2.60 -8.68 0.29
N ASN A 131 -2.43 -9.85 -0.32
CA ASN A 131 -3.16 -10.31 -1.51
C ASN A 131 -3.82 -11.68 -1.22
N ARG A 132 -4.28 -12.38 -2.26
CA ARG A 132 -4.83 -13.74 -2.22
C ARG A 132 -3.94 -14.73 -2.96
N LEU A 133 -2.63 -14.50 -2.96
CA LEU A 133 -1.65 -15.34 -3.65
C LEU A 133 -1.50 -16.69 -2.94
N LYS A 134 -1.12 -17.70 -3.73
CA LYS A 134 -0.94 -19.09 -3.28
C LYS A 134 0.25 -19.75 -3.94
N GLY A 135 0.65 -20.91 -3.40
CA GLY A 135 1.73 -21.72 -3.96
C GLY A 135 3.11 -21.30 -3.46
N PRO A 136 4.17 -21.90 -4.02
CA PRO A 136 5.54 -21.65 -3.59
C PRO A 136 6.01 -20.25 -3.99
N ILE A 137 6.69 -19.57 -3.06
CA ILE A 137 7.46 -18.37 -3.38
C ILE A 137 8.62 -18.77 -4.30
N PRO A 138 8.82 -18.09 -5.46
CA PRO A 138 9.95 -18.35 -6.33
C PRO A 138 11.26 -18.19 -5.55
N SER A 139 12.13 -19.17 -5.63
CA SER A 139 13.43 -19.15 -4.97
C SER A 139 14.55 -18.87 -5.98
N GLY A 140 15.56 -18.10 -5.57
CA GLY A 140 16.79 -17.88 -6.32
C GLY A 140 17.06 -16.41 -6.65
N ARG A 141 18.33 -16.10 -6.89
CA ARG A 141 18.83 -14.75 -7.20
C ARG A 141 18.38 -13.72 -6.14
N GLN A 142 17.66 -12.68 -6.54
CA GLN A 142 17.16 -11.62 -5.66
C GLN A 142 15.94 -12.06 -4.82
N PHE A 143 15.21 -13.11 -5.20
CA PHE A 143 14.02 -13.51 -4.41
C PHE A 143 14.37 -14.03 -3.02
N SER A 144 15.58 -14.57 -2.82
CA SER A 144 16.05 -14.98 -1.49
C SER A 144 16.47 -13.80 -0.60
N THR A 145 16.58 -12.58 -1.14
CA THR A 145 16.97 -11.40 -0.36
C THR A 145 15.76 -10.61 0.15
N PHE A 146 14.54 -10.92 -0.31
CA PHE A 146 13.34 -10.23 0.14
C PHE A 146 12.89 -10.73 1.51
N ASP A 147 12.45 -9.79 2.34
CA ASP A 147 12.03 -10.06 3.70
C ASP A 147 10.70 -10.82 3.76
N THR A 148 10.45 -11.44 4.91
CA THR A 148 9.16 -12.09 5.22
C THR A 148 7.99 -11.13 5.00
N ASN A 149 8.17 -9.85 5.32
CA ASN A 149 7.14 -8.81 5.21
C ASN A 149 6.58 -8.66 3.79
N SER A 150 7.42 -8.81 2.77
CA SER A 150 7.03 -8.71 1.35
C SER A 150 5.98 -9.74 0.92
N PHE A 151 5.78 -10.80 1.71
CA PHE A 151 4.89 -11.91 1.38
C PHE A 151 3.73 -12.09 2.38
N LEU A 152 3.73 -11.37 3.50
CA LEU A 152 2.72 -11.50 4.56
C LEU A 152 1.29 -11.22 4.06
N GLY A 153 0.30 -11.77 4.76
CA GLY A 153 -1.11 -11.54 4.39
C GLY A 153 -1.60 -12.32 3.18
N ASN A 154 -0.80 -13.25 2.64
CA ASN A 154 -1.22 -14.22 1.63
C ASN A 154 -1.32 -15.62 2.24
N LEU A 155 -2.52 -16.08 2.60
CA LEU A 155 -2.72 -17.34 3.32
C LEU A 155 -2.23 -18.58 2.56
N GLY A 156 -2.27 -18.54 1.22
CA GLY A 156 -1.89 -19.66 0.37
C GLY A 156 -0.40 -19.76 0.05
N LEU A 157 0.41 -18.73 0.35
CA LEU A 157 1.84 -18.74 0.03
C LEU A 157 2.61 -19.64 0.98
N CYS A 158 3.65 -20.28 0.46
CA CYS A 158 4.54 -21.16 1.20
C CYS A 158 5.97 -21.10 0.65
N GLY A 159 6.93 -21.63 1.39
CA GLY A 159 8.35 -21.60 1.04
C GLY A 159 9.08 -20.39 1.62
N SER A 160 10.42 -20.44 1.60
CA SER A 160 11.28 -19.37 2.10
C SER A 160 10.94 -18.03 1.41
N PRO A 161 10.88 -16.89 2.12
CA PRO A 161 11.24 -16.68 3.54
C PRO A 161 10.13 -17.01 4.56
N LEU A 162 8.96 -17.48 4.13
CA LEU A 162 7.87 -17.80 5.05
C LEU A 162 8.15 -19.10 5.84
N PRO A 163 7.68 -19.21 7.10
CA PRO A 163 7.83 -20.42 7.90
C PRO A 163 6.98 -21.60 7.36
N LYS A 164 5.91 -21.32 6.61
CA LYS A 164 5.01 -22.32 6.03
C LYS A 164 5.73 -23.10 4.93
N LYS A 165 5.97 -24.40 5.13
CA LYS A 165 6.54 -25.28 4.11
C LYS A 165 5.50 -25.66 3.05
N CYS A 166 5.92 -25.76 1.79
CA CYS A 166 5.06 -26.22 0.70
C CYS A 166 4.88 -27.74 0.74
N GLY A 167 3.72 -28.23 0.31
CA GLY A 167 3.43 -29.66 0.18
C GLY A 167 2.88 -30.36 1.42
N ILE A 168 2.63 -29.63 2.52
CA ILE A 168 1.89 -30.17 3.66
C ILE A 168 0.39 -29.89 3.43
N PRO A 169 -0.47 -30.90 3.27
CA PRO A 169 -1.91 -30.69 3.24
C PRO A 169 -2.37 -30.19 4.61
N GLU A 170 -3.06 -29.06 4.64
CA GLU A 170 -3.61 -28.45 5.86
C GLU A 170 -4.64 -29.41 6.49
N LYS A 171 -4.22 -30.21 7.48
CA LYS A 171 -5.15 -30.66 8.53
C LYS A 171 -5.25 -29.53 9.55
N SER A 172 -6.46 -29.02 9.72
CA SER A 172 -6.87 -28.16 10.82
C SER A 172 -6.29 -28.64 12.16
N SER A 173 -5.35 -27.90 12.73
CA SER A 173 -4.87 -28.18 14.09
C SER A 173 -5.69 -27.39 15.10
N GLY A 174 -6.73 -28.03 15.63
CA GLY A 174 -7.20 -27.80 16.99
C GLY A 174 -6.37 -28.62 17.98
N GLN A 175 -5.91 -27.94 19.03
CA GLN A 175 -5.47 -28.36 20.39
C GLN A 175 -4.98 -29.82 20.68
N ASP A 176 -3.69 -29.93 21.04
CA ASP A 176 -3.01 -30.48 22.27
C ASP A 176 -3.47 -31.79 22.98
N PRO A 177 -2.64 -32.49 23.82
CA PRO A 177 -1.31 -32.14 24.39
C PRO A 177 -0.21 -33.27 24.48
N LEU A 178 1.02 -32.85 24.86
CA LEU A 178 1.89 -33.38 25.95
C LEU A 178 3.25 -34.09 25.63
N ASN A 179 4.30 -33.52 26.25
CA ASN A 179 5.64 -33.96 26.67
C ASN A 179 6.77 -34.29 25.66
N SER A 180 7.85 -33.48 25.67
CA SER A 180 9.07 -33.77 26.47
C SER A 180 10.15 -32.67 26.34
N GLU A 181 10.54 -32.15 27.51
CA GLU A 181 11.89 -31.69 27.94
C GLU A 181 12.57 -30.43 27.39
N GLU A 182 13.33 -29.83 28.31
CA GLU A 182 13.86 -28.48 28.38
C GLU A 182 15.04 -28.24 27.42
N ASP A 183 15.09 -27.05 26.81
CA ASP A 183 16.36 -26.36 26.63
C ASP A 183 16.19 -24.85 26.83
N LYS A 184 17.04 -24.27 27.69
CA LYS A 184 16.96 -22.88 28.15
C LYS A 184 17.75 -21.99 27.19
N GLY A 185 17.04 -21.34 26.26
CA GLY A 185 17.56 -20.27 25.41
C GLY A 185 16.79 -18.96 25.63
N ILE A 186 17.51 -17.88 25.93
CA ILE A 186 17.01 -16.55 26.27
C ILE A 186 16.27 -15.93 25.07
N GLY A 187 14.95 -16.13 24.99
CA GLY A 187 14.09 -15.58 23.94
C GLY A 187 12.59 -15.55 24.26
N SER A 188 12.23 -15.72 25.55
CA SER A 188 10.83 -15.90 26.01
C SER A 188 10.32 -14.74 26.88
N LEU A 189 10.86 -13.52 26.74
CA LEU A 189 10.35 -12.38 27.53
C LEU A 189 9.10 -11.72 26.92
N PHE A 190 8.75 -12.03 25.66
CA PHE A 190 7.57 -11.44 25.00
C PHE A 190 6.81 -12.43 24.14
N SER A 191 6.41 -13.58 24.70
CA SER A 191 5.23 -14.27 24.20
C SER A 191 4.02 -13.49 24.69
N PHE A 192 3.45 -12.65 23.81
CA PHE A 192 2.29 -11.82 24.11
C PHE A 192 1.06 -12.70 24.32
N ASP A 193 0.95 -13.23 25.53
CA ASP A 193 -0.23 -13.93 25.98
C ASP A 193 -1.36 -12.89 26.05
N TRP A 194 -2.44 -13.09 25.30
CA TRP A 194 -3.58 -12.17 25.24
C TRP A 194 -4.21 -11.90 26.62
N LYS A 195 -3.93 -12.78 27.60
CA LYS A 195 -4.22 -12.58 29.02
C LYS A 195 -3.51 -11.35 29.60
N VAL A 196 -2.28 -11.04 29.18
CA VAL A 196 -1.55 -9.82 29.57
C VAL A 196 -2.25 -8.58 29.01
N VAL A 197 -2.78 -8.66 27.79
CA VAL A 197 -3.56 -7.56 27.18
C VAL A 197 -4.85 -7.32 27.95
N LEU A 198 -5.55 -8.38 28.36
CA LEU A 198 -6.74 -8.31 29.20
C LEU A 198 -6.45 -7.67 30.58
N VAL A 199 -5.39 -8.11 31.25
CA VAL A 199 -4.98 -7.56 32.56
C VAL A 199 -4.59 -6.08 32.43
N GLY A 200 -3.86 -5.72 31.37
CA GLY A 200 -3.48 -4.33 31.09
C GLY A 200 -4.67 -3.43 30.78
N PHE A 201 -5.66 -3.91 30.03
CA PHE A 201 -6.86 -3.14 29.71
C PHE A 201 -7.73 -2.88 30.95
N ALA A 202 -7.88 -3.89 31.82
CA ALA A 202 -8.61 -3.76 33.08
C ALA A 202 -7.94 -2.74 34.02
N ALA A 203 -6.61 -2.83 34.21
CA ALA A 203 -5.87 -1.88 35.04
C ALA A 203 -5.89 -0.45 34.45
N GLY A 204 -5.81 -0.34 33.12
CA GLY A 204 -5.86 0.93 32.40
C GLY A 204 -7.19 1.68 32.57
N LEU A 205 -8.32 0.97 32.61
CA LEU A 205 -9.63 1.59 32.85
C LEU A 205 -9.80 2.05 34.30
N ILE A 206 -9.30 1.27 35.28
CA ILE A 206 -9.41 1.59 36.70
C ILE A 206 -8.55 2.81 37.07
N ILE A 207 -7.37 2.95 36.49
CA ILE A 207 -6.45 4.07 36.80
C ILE A 207 -6.68 5.27 35.86
N GLY A 208 -7.03 5.01 34.60
CA GLY A 208 -7.21 6.03 33.58
C GLY A 208 -8.49 6.86 33.77
N MET A 209 -9.60 6.26 34.18
CA MET A 209 -10.85 7.00 34.39
C MET A 209 -10.76 8.05 35.52
N PRO A 210 -10.21 7.75 36.72
CA PRO A 210 -10.11 8.75 37.80
C PRO A 210 -9.17 9.91 37.46
N LEU A 211 -8.06 9.66 36.76
CA LEU A 211 -7.12 10.70 36.33
C LEU A 211 -7.71 11.55 35.20
N GLY A 212 -8.41 10.91 34.24
CA GLY A 212 -9.14 11.60 33.18
C GLY A 212 -10.25 12.50 33.71
N CYS A 213 -11.05 12.03 34.67
CA CYS A 213 -12.09 12.82 35.33
C CYS A 213 -11.52 14.02 36.10
N ASN A 214 -10.42 13.84 36.84
CA ASN A 214 -9.77 14.96 37.53
C ASN A 214 -9.20 16.01 36.55
N PHE A 215 -8.65 15.56 35.42
CA PHE A 215 -8.13 16.46 34.40
C PHE A 215 -9.24 17.26 33.68
N ILE A 216 -10.35 16.61 33.35
CA ILE A 216 -11.52 17.27 32.73
C ILE A 216 -12.12 18.30 33.70
N ASN A 217 -12.28 17.95 34.99
CA ASN A 217 -12.76 18.90 36.00
C ASN A 217 -11.81 20.09 36.20
N ARG A 218 -10.49 19.87 36.22
CA ARG A 218 -9.50 20.97 36.27
C ARG A 218 -9.57 21.88 35.05
N LYS A 219 -9.80 21.33 33.86
CA LYS A 219 -9.91 22.11 32.62
C LYS A 219 -11.21 22.90 32.57
N HIS A 220 -12.32 22.33 33.05
CA HIS A 220 -13.62 23.03 33.14
C HIS A 220 -13.58 24.19 34.16
N GLY A 221 -12.92 24.01 35.32
CA GLY A 221 -12.70 25.08 36.30
C GLY A 221 -11.86 26.25 35.75
N ARG A 222 -10.77 25.95 35.04
CA ARG A 222 -9.98 26.99 34.33
C ARG A 222 -10.79 27.69 33.23
N PHE A 223 -11.66 26.96 32.53
CA PHE A 223 -12.48 27.51 31.46
C PHE A 223 -13.55 28.48 31.98
N LEU A 224 -14.17 28.18 33.13
CA LEU A 224 -15.13 29.08 33.79
C LEU A 224 -14.47 30.36 34.31
N MET A 225 -13.24 30.32 34.83
CA MET A 225 -12.50 31.54 35.21
C MET A 225 -12.18 32.43 33.99
N VAL A 226 -11.86 31.85 32.84
CA VAL A 226 -11.54 32.62 31.62
C VAL A 226 -12.79 33.30 31.03
N LEU A 227 -13.96 32.66 31.13
CA LEU A 227 -15.22 33.25 30.70
C LEU A 227 -15.74 34.32 31.68
N GLY A 228 -15.59 34.11 32.99
CA GLY A 228 -15.92 35.10 34.02
C GLY A 228 -15.10 36.39 33.88
N ASN A 229 -13.80 36.28 33.64
CA ASN A 229 -12.93 37.45 33.45
C ASN A 229 -13.20 38.22 32.14
N LYS A 230 -13.72 37.55 31.10
CA LYS A 230 -14.14 38.21 29.86
C LYS A 230 -15.43 39.01 30.01
N GLN A 231 -16.36 38.57 30.86
CA GLN A 231 -17.60 39.29 31.17
C GLN A 231 -17.31 40.57 32.00
N LEU A 232 -16.41 40.50 32.98
CA LEU A 232 -15.98 41.66 33.78
C LEU A 232 -15.21 42.70 32.94
N ARG A 233 -14.29 42.28 32.06
CA ARG A 233 -13.58 43.20 31.14
C ARG A 233 -14.48 43.84 30.09
N ARG A 234 -15.57 43.18 29.67
CA ARG A 234 -16.57 43.78 28.77
C ARG A 234 -17.41 44.85 29.47
N ARG A 235 -17.78 44.66 30.75
CA ARG A 235 -18.51 45.67 31.53
C ARG A 235 -17.67 46.93 31.81
N GLU A 236 -16.36 46.82 31.94
CA GLU A 236 -15.48 48.00 32.11
C GLU A 236 -15.22 48.77 30.80
N LYS A 237 -15.16 48.09 29.65
CA LYS A 237 -14.97 48.77 28.34
C LYS A 237 -16.21 49.53 27.88
N THR A 238 -17.43 49.07 28.19
CA THR A 238 -18.66 49.78 27.81
C THR A 238 -18.94 51.01 28.67
N ARG A 239 -18.33 51.13 29.87
CA ARG A 239 -18.44 52.34 30.71
C ARG A 239 -17.48 53.48 30.31
N ARG A 240 -16.43 53.22 29.51
CA ARG A 240 -15.45 54.24 29.10
C ARG A 240 -15.72 54.90 27.73
N HIS A 241 -16.83 54.59 27.06
CA HIS A 241 -17.19 55.19 25.76
C HIS A 241 -18.51 55.99 25.79
N LYS A 242 -18.99 56.35 26.98
CA LYS A 242 -20.00 57.39 27.16
C LYS A 242 -19.43 58.40 28.15
N PHE A 243 -18.69 59.39 27.66
CA PHE A 243 -18.38 60.70 28.26
C PHE A 243 -17.13 61.24 27.58
N CYS A 244 -17.33 62.08 26.57
CA CYS A 244 -16.59 63.32 26.34
C CYS A 244 -17.46 64.17 25.40
N PHE A 245 -17.79 65.38 25.87
CA PHE A 245 -18.41 66.47 25.11
C PHE A 245 -17.42 67.05 24.11
#